data_AF-A0A086KKE6-F1
#
_entry.id   AF-A0A086KKE6-F1
#
_cell.length_a   1.000
_cell.length_b   1.000
_cell.length_c   1.000
_cell.angle_alpha   90.00
_cell.angle_beta   90.00
_cell.angle_gamma   90.00
#
_symmetry.space_group_name_H-M   'P 1'
#
loop_
_entity.id
_entity.type
_entity.pdbx_description
1 polymer ?
#
loop_
_entity_poly.entity_id
_entity_poly.type
_entity_poly.pdbx_seq_one_letter_code
_entity_poly.pdbx_strand_id
1 'polypeptide(L)'
;LGEHFTSKYGWDVLAARSIWAFGPDARGPNVLVDDTLPSEVDKNLLGTVRESIVQGFQWATREGPLIEENIRNVKFKILDAAIAADPLQRGGGQVIPTARRVAYSALLLATPRLMEPVYFTEIQCPADCVSAIYTVLARRRGNVSRDMPKPGTPLYIVHAYLPAIESFGFETDLRTHTCGQAFCLSMFDHWAIVPGDPLDKAILLRPLEPAPAPHLAREFLLKTRRRKGLSEDVSIAKFFDDPMLVNIATDLQQFL
;
A
#
# COMPACT_ATOMS: atom_id res chain seq x y z
N LEU A 1 -21.08 -8.76 9.56
CA LEU A 1 -19.91 -7.93 9.20
C LEU A 1 -19.81 -6.70 10.09
N GLY A 2 -20.85 -5.86 10.20
CA GLY A 2 -20.82 -4.66 11.04
C GLY A 2 -20.42 -4.90 12.51
N GLU A 3 -21.01 -5.89 13.18
CA GLU A 3 -20.67 -6.24 14.57
C GLU A 3 -19.17 -6.57 14.77
N HIS A 4 -18.54 -7.19 13.76
CA HIS A 4 -17.11 -7.49 13.80
C HIS A 4 -16.26 -6.21 13.83
N PHE A 5 -16.62 -5.21 13.00
CA PHE A 5 -15.91 -3.94 12.94
C PHE A 5 -16.12 -3.10 14.21
N THR A 6 -17.33 -3.09 14.76
CA THR A 6 -17.62 -2.39 16.01
C THR A 6 -16.92 -3.04 17.21
N SER A 7 -17.00 -4.37 17.35
CA SER A 7 -16.43 -5.08 18.50
C SER A 7 -14.90 -5.14 18.50
N LYS A 8 -14.27 -5.43 17.34
CA LYS A 8 -12.82 -5.59 17.27
C LYS A 8 -12.04 -4.30 17.01
N TYR A 9 -12.62 -3.38 16.26
CA TYR A 9 -11.92 -2.18 15.78
C TYR A 9 -12.56 -0.86 16.26
N GLY A 10 -13.61 -0.91 17.09
CA GLY A 10 -14.25 0.28 17.63
C GLY A 10 -14.92 1.16 16.58
N TRP A 11 -15.33 0.59 15.44
CA TRP A 11 -16.00 1.36 14.40
C TRP A 11 -17.40 1.78 14.83
N ASP A 12 -17.78 3.00 14.43
CA ASP A 12 -19.15 3.48 14.56
C ASP A 12 -20.13 2.53 13.83
N VAL A 13 -21.29 2.33 14.44
CA VAL A 13 -22.31 1.39 14.00
C VAL A 13 -22.86 1.79 12.63
N LEU A 14 -23.00 3.08 12.35
CA LEU A 14 -23.47 3.57 11.05
C LEU A 14 -22.46 3.23 9.96
N ALA A 15 -21.21 3.65 10.12
CA ALA A 15 -20.13 3.37 9.17
C ALA A 15 -19.88 1.86 8.98
N ALA A 16 -20.03 1.05 10.03
CA ALA A 16 -19.84 -0.40 9.97
C ALA A 16 -20.96 -1.12 9.20
N ARG A 17 -22.18 -0.56 9.15
CA ARG A 17 -23.31 -1.09 8.35
C ARG A 17 -23.26 -0.65 6.89
N SER A 18 -22.60 0.47 6.60
CA SER A 18 -22.51 1.08 5.27
C SER A 18 -21.29 0.62 4.45
N ILE A 19 -20.73 -0.55 4.75
CA ILE A 19 -19.61 -1.11 3.96
C ILE A 19 -20.16 -1.65 2.64
N TRP A 20 -19.66 -1.13 1.53
CA TRP A 20 -20.13 -1.49 0.19
C TRP A 20 -19.35 -2.65 -0.42
N ALA A 21 -18.03 -2.58 -0.34
CA ALA A 21 -17.13 -3.55 -0.97
C ALA A 21 -15.74 -3.56 -0.33
N PHE A 22 -15.03 -4.67 -0.56
CA PHE A 22 -13.59 -4.75 -0.40
C PHE A 22 -12.91 -4.72 -1.78
N GLY A 23 -11.68 -4.23 -1.84
CA GLY A 23 -10.91 -4.09 -3.09
C GLY A 23 -9.43 -4.41 -2.90
N PRO A 24 -8.71 -4.89 -3.93
CA PRO A 24 -9.11 -4.98 -5.35
C PRO A 24 -10.07 -6.13 -5.69
N ASP A 25 -9.96 -7.26 -5.00
CA ASP A 25 -10.90 -8.38 -5.14
C ASP A 25 -11.90 -8.41 -3.98
N ALA A 26 -12.85 -9.35 -4.01
CA ALA A 26 -13.85 -9.54 -2.94
C ALA A 26 -13.23 -9.76 -1.54
N ARG A 27 -11.96 -10.17 -1.46
CA ARG A 27 -11.19 -10.34 -0.21
C ARG A 27 -9.97 -9.42 -0.13
N GLY A 28 -10.06 -8.25 -0.75
CA GLY A 28 -8.97 -7.29 -0.77
C GLY A 28 -8.78 -6.53 0.56
N PRO A 29 -7.60 -5.95 0.79
CA PRO A 29 -7.24 -5.26 2.02
C PRO A 29 -7.73 -3.80 2.11
N ASN A 30 -8.54 -3.35 1.15
CA ASN A 30 -9.13 -2.00 1.14
C ASN A 30 -10.63 -2.09 1.35
N VAL A 31 -11.22 -1.04 1.91
CA VAL A 31 -12.66 -0.99 2.20
C VAL A 31 -13.28 0.28 1.63
N LEU A 32 -14.43 0.12 0.97
CA LEU A 32 -15.27 1.22 0.51
C LEU A 32 -16.47 1.34 1.45
N VAL A 33 -16.64 2.54 2.02
CA VAL A 33 -17.70 2.87 2.97
C VAL A 33 -18.50 4.05 2.44
N ASP A 34 -19.81 3.95 2.54
CA ASP A 34 -20.73 5.06 2.33
C ASP A 34 -20.97 5.80 3.65
N ASP A 35 -20.45 7.03 3.74
CA ASP A 35 -20.61 7.92 4.89
C ASP A 35 -21.57 9.07 4.56
N THR A 36 -22.30 8.99 3.44
CA THR A 36 -23.25 10.04 3.02
C THR A 36 -24.48 10.06 3.91
N LEU A 37 -24.99 11.25 4.23
CA LEU A 37 -26.21 11.40 5.02
C LEU A 37 -27.46 11.28 4.14
N PRO A 38 -28.53 10.56 4.56
CA PRO A 38 -29.77 10.46 3.79
C PRO A 38 -30.48 11.81 3.55
N SER A 39 -30.15 12.85 4.33
CA SER A 39 -30.66 14.20 4.14
C SER A 39 -30.00 14.96 2.99
N GLU A 40 -28.78 14.56 2.61
CA GLU A 40 -27.97 15.25 1.60
C GLU A 40 -28.01 14.51 0.26
N VAL A 41 -28.02 13.17 0.31
CA VAL A 41 -27.98 12.33 -0.89
C VAL A 41 -29.19 11.38 -0.93
N ASP A 42 -29.85 11.31 -2.09
CA ASP A 42 -30.90 10.32 -2.34
C ASP A 42 -30.29 8.91 -2.40
N LYS A 43 -30.48 8.15 -1.31
CA LYS A 43 -29.97 6.78 -1.16
C LYS A 43 -30.52 5.80 -2.19
N ASN A 44 -31.75 5.99 -2.68
CA ASN A 44 -32.32 5.12 -3.69
C ASN A 44 -31.58 5.30 -5.01
N LEU A 45 -31.33 6.55 -5.37
CA LEU A 45 -30.63 6.92 -6.57
C LEU A 45 -29.14 6.53 -6.49
N LEU A 46 -28.49 6.75 -5.36
CA LEU A 46 -27.13 6.25 -5.08
C LEU A 46 -27.03 4.72 -5.20
N GLY A 47 -28.04 4.00 -4.72
CA GLY A 47 -28.12 2.55 -4.82
C GLY A 47 -28.08 2.03 -6.25
N THR A 48 -28.65 2.77 -7.22
CA THR A 48 -28.67 2.35 -8.64
C THR A 48 -27.29 2.33 -9.31
N VAL A 49 -26.38 3.20 -8.87
CA VAL A 49 -25.02 3.30 -9.44
C VAL A 49 -23.98 2.57 -8.59
N ARG A 50 -24.39 1.97 -7.47
CA ARG A 50 -23.52 1.28 -6.52
C ARG A 50 -22.59 0.27 -7.20
N GLU A 51 -23.12 -0.58 -8.08
CA GLU A 51 -22.32 -1.60 -8.76
C GLU A 51 -21.23 -0.98 -9.65
N SER A 52 -21.56 0.10 -10.35
CA SER A 52 -20.60 0.84 -11.19
C SER A 52 -19.51 1.50 -10.35
N ILE A 53 -19.87 2.07 -9.19
CA ILE A 53 -18.89 2.63 -8.25
C ILE A 53 -17.98 1.54 -7.70
N VAL A 54 -18.53 0.39 -7.30
CA VAL A 54 -17.76 -0.74 -6.79
C VAL A 54 -16.80 -1.27 -7.85
N GLN A 55 -17.24 -1.42 -9.10
CA GLN A 55 -16.36 -1.83 -10.20
C GLN A 55 -15.23 -0.83 -10.45
N GLY A 56 -15.54 0.48 -10.46
CA GLY A 56 -14.53 1.53 -10.58
C GLY A 56 -13.53 1.53 -9.41
N PHE A 57 -14.01 1.31 -8.19
CA PHE A 57 -13.19 1.20 -6.99
C PHE A 57 -12.27 -0.03 -6.99
N GLN A 58 -12.79 -1.20 -7.37
CA GLN A 58 -12.00 -2.43 -7.47
C GLN A 58 -10.92 -2.31 -8.56
N TRP A 59 -11.28 -1.72 -9.70
CA TRP A 59 -10.31 -1.41 -10.75
C TRP A 59 -9.24 -0.42 -10.27
N ALA A 60 -9.67 0.67 -9.61
CA ALA A 60 -8.74 1.65 -9.05
C ALA A 60 -7.77 1.01 -8.07
N THR A 61 -8.27 0.21 -7.13
CA THR A 61 -7.44 -0.43 -6.10
C THR A 61 -6.52 -1.53 -6.64
N ARG A 62 -6.77 -2.04 -7.85
CA ARG A 62 -5.88 -3.01 -8.51
C ARG A 62 -4.66 -2.34 -9.17
N GLU A 63 -4.86 -1.16 -9.76
CA GLU A 63 -3.78 -0.45 -10.45
C GLU A 63 -3.15 0.63 -9.55
N GLY A 64 -3.92 1.42 -8.83
CA GLY A 64 -3.36 2.51 -8.03
C GLY A 64 -2.68 3.63 -8.85
N PRO A 65 -2.55 4.84 -8.28
CA PRO A 65 -2.04 6.00 -9.03
C PRO A 65 -0.50 6.11 -9.05
N LEU A 66 0.20 5.44 -8.13
CA LEU A 66 1.64 5.63 -7.96
C LEU A 66 2.48 4.84 -8.97
N ILE A 67 2.27 3.54 -9.10
CA ILE A 67 3.12 2.65 -9.91
C ILE A 67 2.33 1.58 -10.66
N GLU A 68 1.01 1.71 -10.80
CA GLU A 68 0.17 0.67 -11.39
C GLU A 68 0.29 -0.70 -10.65
N GLU A 69 0.30 -0.66 -9.31
CA GLU A 69 0.26 -1.83 -8.41
C GLU A 69 -0.89 -1.73 -7.40
N ASN A 70 -1.27 -2.88 -6.84
CA ASN A 70 -2.37 -2.99 -5.88
C ASN A 70 -2.23 -2.02 -4.69
N ILE A 71 -3.30 -1.27 -4.41
CA ILE A 71 -3.45 -0.44 -3.21
C ILE A 71 -3.70 -1.35 -2.02
N ARG A 72 -3.18 -0.99 -0.84
CA ARG A 72 -3.35 -1.78 0.38
C ARG A 72 -3.59 -0.90 1.61
N ASN A 73 -4.44 -1.40 2.51
CA ASN A 73 -4.73 -0.79 3.80
C ASN A 73 -5.30 0.63 3.72
N VAL A 74 -6.20 0.88 2.75
CA VAL A 74 -6.87 2.18 2.58
C VAL A 74 -8.38 2.05 2.80
N LYS A 75 -8.93 2.98 3.58
CA LYS A 75 -10.37 3.17 3.80
C LYS A 75 -10.87 4.33 2.94
N PHE A 76 -11.67 4.01 1.93
CA PHE A 76 -12.34 5.00 1.10
C PHE A 76 -13.72 5.31 1.68
N LYS A 77 -14.00 6.60 1.88
CA LYS A 77 -15.28 7.09 2.36
C LYS A 77 -15.93 7.95 1.29
N ILE A 78 -17.16 7.61 0.91
CA ILE A 78 -17.99 8.46 0.07
C ILE A 78 -18.68 9.46 0.99
N LEU A 79 -18.38 10.74 0.82
CA LEU A 79 -18.92 11.83 1.64
C LEU A 79 -20.14 12.48 0.99
N ASP A 80 -20.10 12.64 -0.34
CA ASP A 80 -21.19 13.19 -1.14
C ASP A 80 -21.25 12.50 -2.51
N ALA A 81 -22.42 12.52 -3.14
CA ALA A 81 -22.65 11.96 -4.47
C ALA A 81 -23.82 12.68 -5.18
N ALA A 82 -23.49 13.63 -6.05
CA ALA A 82 -24.44 14.22 -6.99
C ALA A 82 -24.59 13.32 -8.24
N ILE A 83 -25.78 12.75 -8.44
CA ILE A 83 -26.02 11.80 -9.52
C ILE A 83 -27.25 12.25 -10.33
N ALA A 84 -27.14 12.14 -11.66
CA ALA A 84 -28.20 12.51 -12.57
C ALA A 84 -29.46 11.63 -12.41
N ALA A 85 -30.64 12.24 -12.56
CA ALA A 85 -31.92 11.55 -12.48
C ALA A 85 -32.18 10.61 -13.68
N ASP A 86 -31.69 10.98 -14.86
CA ASP A 86 -31.87 10.20 -16.10
C ASP A 86 -30.95 8.97 -16.12
N PRO A 87 -31.50 7.74 -16.21
CA PRO A 87 -30.71 6.51 -16.33
C PRO A 87 -29.68 6.51 -17.47
N LEU A 88 -29.95 7.20 -18.58
CA LEU A 88 -29.04 7.27 -19.73
C LEU A 88 -27.75 8.01 -19.40
N GLN A 89 -27.81 9.02 -18.52
CA GLN A 89 -26.67 9.85 -18.14
C GLN A 89 -25.77 9.18 -17.09
N ARG A 90 -26.28 8.18 -16.37
CA ARG A 90 -25.55 7.43 -15.33
C ARG A 90 -25.12 6.04 -15.78
N GLY A 91 -24.97 5.82 -17.08
CA GLY A 91 -24.47 4.56 -17.63
C GLY A 91 -23.08 4.20 -17.06
N GLY A 92 -22.79 2.90 -16.96
CA GLY A 92 -21.54 2.41 -16.35
C GLY A 92 -20.27 3.01 -16.98
N GLY A 93 -20.27 3.29 -18.28
CA GLY A 93 -19.15 3.95 -18.97
C GLY A 93 -18.84 5.36 -18.48
N GLN A 94 -19.81 6.07 -17.88
CA GLN A 94 -19.60 7.40 -17.29
C GLN A 94 -19.18 7.29 -15.81
N VAL A 95 -19.79 6.37 -15.06
CA VAL A 95 -19.58 6.25 -13.61
C VAL A 95 -18.29 5.52 -13.27
N ILE A 96 -17.96 4.42 -13.97
CA ILE A 96 -16.81 3.56 -13.63
C ILE A 96 -15.47 4.32 -13.74
N PRO A 97 -15.16 5.03 -14.84
CA PRO A 97 -13.91 5.79 -14.95
C PRO A 97 -13.86 6.97 -13.97
N THR A 98 -15.00 7.60 -13.70
CA THR A 98 -15.11 8.70 -12.75
C THR A 98 -14.85 8.23 -11.32
N ALA A 99 -15.46 7.12 -10.89
CA ALA A 99 -15.20 6.51 -9.59
C ALA A 99 -13.71 6.13 -9.43
N ARG A 100 -13.08 5.64 -10.51
CA ARG A 100 -11.64 5.37 -10.53
C ARG A 100 -10.80 6.65 -10.34
N ARG A 101 -11.10 7.72 -11.07
CA ARG A 101 -10.41 9.03 -10.94
C ARG A 101 -10.57 9.62 -9.54
N VAL A 102 -11.76 9.50 -8.95
CA VAL A 102 -12.04 9.96 -7.57
C VAL A 102 -11.24 9.17 -6.54
N ALA A 103 -11.13 7.85 -6.70
CA ALA A 103 -10.29 7.04 -5.80
C ALA A 103 -8.80 7.44 -5.88
N TYR A 104 -8.29 7.73 -7.09
CA TYR A 104 -6.90 8.17 -7.25
C TYR A 104 -6.63 9.55 -6.67
N SER A 105 -7.51 10.51 -6.92
CA SER A 105 -7.39 11.86 -6.37
C SER A 105 -7.45 11.84 -4.83
N ALA A 106 -8.39 11.11 -4.24
CA ALA A 106 -8.49 10.95 -2.80
C ALA A 106 -7.21 10.34 -2.19
N LEU A 107 -6.65 9.31 -2.84
CA LEU A 107 -5.43 8.68 -2.35
C LEU A 107 -4.21 9.60 -2.45
N LEU A 108 -4.10 10.40 -3.52
CA LEU A 108 -2.97 11.32 -3.70
C LEU A 108 -3.01 12.50 -2.72
N LEU A 109 -4.19 12.93 -2.28
CA LEU A 109 -4.34 13.97 -1.25
C LEU A 109 -3.99 13.46 0.16
N ALA A 110 -4.14 12.16 0.43
CA ALA A 110 -3.98 11.60 1.77
C ALA A 110 -2.53 11.39 2.26
N THR A 111 -1.51 11.60 1.41
CA THR A 111 -0.10 11.19 1.61
C THR A 111 0.19 9.71 1.32
N PRO A 112 0.18 9.29 0.04
CA PRO A 112 0.36 7.89 -0.31
C PRO A 112 1.80 7.43 -0.07
N ARG A 113 1.96 6.18 0.39
CA ARG A 113 3.27 5.54 0.65
C ARG A 113 3.38 4.24 -0.13
N LEU A 114 4.61 3.86 -0.49
CA LEU A 114 4.87 2.53 -1.06
C LEU A 114 5.01 1.50 0.06
N MET A 115 4.58 0.28 -0.21
CA MET A 115 4.79 -0.86 0.67
C MET A 115 5.71 -1.87 0.00
N GLU A 116 6.73 -2.33 0.72
CA GLU A 116 7.60 -3.43 0.29
C GLU A 116 7.19 -4.75 0.97
N PRO A 117 7.30 -5.89 0.27
CA PRO A 117 7.09 -7.19 0.89
C PRO A 117 8.30 -7.52 1.77
N VAL A 118 8.02 -7.99 2.98
CA VAL A 118 9.03 -8.42 3.95
C VAL A 118 8.95 -9.93 4.09
N TYR A 119 10.10 -10.57 3.98
CA TYR A 119 10.26 -11.99 4.24
C TYR A 119 10.57 -12.23 5.70
N PHE A 120 9.92 -13.24 6.25
CA PHE A 120 10.37 -13.91 7.45
C PHE A 120 11.40 -14.95 7.04
N THR A 121 12.59 -14.84 7.60
CA THR A 121 13.70 -15.73 7.33
C THR A 121 14.06 -16.51 8.59
N GLU A 122 13.92 -17.82 8.52
CA GLU A 122 14.40 -18.74 9.55
C GLU A 122 15.81 -19.20 9.18
N ILE A 123 16.76 -18.94 10.07
CA ILE A 123 18.18 -19.26 9.88
C ILE A 123 18.61 -20.28 10.92
N GLN A 124 19.15 -21.40 10.47
CA GLN A 124 19.72 -22.44 11.33
C GLN A 124 21.25 -22.39 11.24
N CYS A 125 21.92 -22.31 12.39
CA CYS A 125 23.37 -22.13 12.44
C CYS A 125 23.97 -22.66 13.75
N PRO A 126 25.28 -22.96 13.81
CA PRO A 126 25.99 -23.17 15.07
C PRO A 126 26.08 -21.88 15.89
N ALA A 127 26.29 -22.00 17.21
CA ALA A 127 26.43 -20.87 18.13
C ALA A 127 27.51 -19.85 17.71
N ASP A 128 28.62 -20.34 17.16
CA ASP A 128 29.77 -19.52 16.77
C ASP A 128 29.45 -18.58 15.59
N CYS A 129 28.50 -18.96 14.74
CA CYS A 129 28.14 -18.22 13.54
C CYS A 129 27.05 -17.17 13.77
N VAL A 130 26.43 -17.11 14.95
CA VAL A 130 25.30 -16.21 15.22
C VAL A 130 25.69 -14.75 14.99
N SER A 131 26.85 -14.32 15.49
CA SER A 131 27.36 -12.95 15.30
C SER A 131 27.57 -12.56 13.82
N ALA A 132 28.01 -13.51 12.99
CA ALA A 132 28.17 -13.31 11.55
C ALA A 132 26.81 -13.07 10.87
N ILE A 133 25.75 -13.76 11.30
CA ILE A 133 24.40 -13.60 10.78
C ILE A 133 23.86 -12.19 11.05
N TYR A 134 24.03 -11.68 12.27
CA TYR A 134 23.65 -10.30 12.61
C TYR A 134 24.36 -9.28 11.70
N THR A 135 25.63 -9.53 11.39
CA THR A 135 26.42 -8.64 10.51
C THR A 135 25.89 -8.66 9.07
N VAL A 136 25.57 -9.83 8.52
CA VAL A 136 25.04 -9.96 7.16
C VAL A 136 23.63 -9.36 7.07
N LEU A 137 22.78 -9.58 8.07
CA LEU A 137 21.44 -9.00 8.13
C LEU A 137 21.47 -7.46 8.25
N ALA A 138 22.35 -6.91 9.10
CA ALA A 138 22.45 -5.48 9.30
C ALA A 138 22.81 -4.71 8.01
N ARG A 139 23.62 -5.31 7.12
CA ARG A 139 23.95 -4.74 5.79
C ARG A 139 22.75 -4.64 4.85
N ARG A 140 21.70 -5.44 5.10
CA ARG A 140 20.55 -5.65 4.21
C ARG A 140 19.23 -5.17 4.84
N ARG A 141 19.29 -4.22 5.77
CA ARG A 141 18.13 -3.70 6.53
C ARG A 141 17.31 -4.80 7.24
N GLY A 142 17.95 -5.94 7.54
CA GLY A 142 17.34 -7.05 8.23
C GLY A 142 17.23 -6.76 9.73
N ASN A 143 16.09 -7.09 10.33
CA ASN A 143 15.88 -6.99 11.77
C ASN A 143 15.71 -8.39 12.37
N VAL A 144 16.46 -8.71 13.42
CA VAL A 144 16.33 -9.99 14.12
C VAL A 144 15.19 -9.88 15.14
N SER A 145 14.21 -10.76 15.01
CA SER A 145 13.05 -10.83 15.89
C SER A 145 13.37 -11.60 17.17
N ARG A 146 13.94 -12.80 17.01
CA ARG A 146 14.33 -13.66 18.12
C ARG A 146 15.39 -14.66 17.68
N ASP A 147 16.30 -14.97 18.59
CA ASP A 147 17.23 -16.08 18.49
C ASP A 147 16.99 -17.06 19.64
N MET A 148 17.02 -18.35 19.34
CA MET A 148 16.84 -19.39 20.35
C MET A 148 17.68 -20.64 20.04
N PRO A 149 18.23 -21.31 21.06
CA PRO A 149 18.85 -22.61 20.86
C PRO A 149 17.78 -23.65 20.49
N LYS A 150 18.06 -24.49 19.50
CA LYS A 150 17.18 -25.59 19.09
C LYS A 150 17.33 -26.75 20.08
N PRO A 151 16.28 -27.11 20.85
CA PRO A 151 16.38 -28.16 21.86
C PRO A 151 16.87 -29.49 21.28
N GLY A 152 17.82 -30.13 21.97
CA GLY A 152 18.37 -31.42 21.56
C GLY A 152 19.42 -31.35 20.42
N THR A 153 19.83 -30.16 20.00
CA THR A 153 20.90 -29.98 18.99
C THR A 153 21.85 -28.84 19.39
N PRO A 154 23.09 -28.81 18.89
CA PRO A 154 24.01 -27.68 19.13
C PRO A 154 23.71 -26.46 18.24
N LEU A 155 22.57 -26.44 17.54
CA LEU A 155 22.20 -25.39 16.60
C LEU A 155 21.34 -24.31 17.28
N TYR A 156 21.44 -23.11 16.75
CA TYR A 156 20.58 -21.96 17.02
C TYR A 156 19.65 -21.73 15.83
N ILE A 157 18.43 -21.30 16.14
CA ILE A 157 17.44 -20.82 15.19
C ILE A 157 17.32 -19.32 15.39
N VAL A 158 17.60 -18.55 14.35
CA VAL A 158 17.45 -17.11 14.31
C VAL A 158 16.28 -16.77 13.39
N HIS A 159 15.29 -16.09 13.93
CA HIS A 159 14.16 -15.55 13.19
C HIS A 159 14.44 -14.09 12.86
N ALA A 160 14.44 -13.75 11.58
CA ALA A 160 14.67 -12.38 11.12
C ALA A 160 13.61 -11.94 10.11
N TYR A 161 13.45 -10.63 9.98
CA TYR A 161 12.67 -9.98 8.94
C TYR A 161 13.61 -9.30 7.97
N LEU A 162 13.41 -9.54 6.67
CA LEU A 162 14.25 -9.03 5.60
C LEU A 162 13.38 -8.50 4.46
N PRO A 163 13.54 -7.24 4.02
CA PRO A 163 12.85 -6.75 2.83
C PRO A 163 13.19 -7.61 1.61
N ALA A 164 12.20 -7.97 0.79
CA ALA A 164 12.42 -8.89 -0.33
C ALA A 164 13.44 -8.36 -1.35
N ILE A 165 13.50 -7.05 -1.56
CA ILE A 165 14.49 -6.41 -2.44
C ILE A 165 15.94 -6.61 -1.94
N GLU A 166 16.11 -6.71 -0.62
CA GLU A 166 17.41 -6.96 0.02
C GLU A 166 17.70 -8.46 0.19
N SER A 167 16.74 -9.33 -0.13
CA SER A 167 16.88 -10.79 -0.01
C SER A 167 17.65 -11.43 -1.15
N PHE A 168 17.82 -10.72 -2.28
CA PHE A 168 18.55 -11.24 -3.43
C PHE A 168 20.01 -11.50 -3.08
N GLY A 169 20.42 -12.76 -3.18
CA GLY A 169 21.77 -13.23 -2.82
C GLY A 169 22.00 -13.38 -1.32
N PHE A 170 20.99 -13.19 -0.47
CA PHE A 170 21.14 -13.30 0.99
C PHE A 170 21.60 -14.70 1.43
N GLU A 171 21.01 -15.77 0.88
CA GLU A 171 21.41 -17.15 1.21
C GLU A 171 22.89 -17.40 0.87
N THR A 172 23.33 -16.95 -0.31
CA THR A 172 24.70 -17.13 -0.77
C THR A 172 25.68 -16.37 0.12
N ASP A 173 25.40 -15.10 0.43
CA ASP A 173 26.24 -14.30 1.33
C ASP A 173 26.34 -14.93 2.71
N LEU A 174 25.20 -15.40 3.24
CA LEU A 174 25.13 -16.06 4.54
C LEU A 174 26.01 -17.30 4.58
N ARG A 175 25.92 -18.17 3.56
CA ARG A 175 26.72 -19.40 3.47
C ARG A 175 28.19 -19.09 3.26
N THR A 176 28.54 -18.12 2.42
CA THR A 176 29.94 -17.73 2.22
C THR A 176 30.55 -17.16 3.50
N HIS A 177 29.84 -16.30 4.23
CA HIS A 177 30.32 -15.71 5.49
C HIS A 177 30.41 -16.71 6.65
N THR A 178 29.64 -17.80 6.59
CA THR A 178 29.60 -18.86 7.62
C THR A 178 30.30 -20.14 7.18
N CYS A 179 31.09 -20.12 6.10
CA CYS A 179 31.75 -21.31 5.52
C CYS A 179 30.79 -22.49 5.28
N GLY A 180 29.54 -22.20 4.90
CA GLY A 180 28.48 -23.16 4.60
C GLY A 180 27.79 -23.74 5.84
N GLN A 181 28.09 -23.25 7.04
CA GLN A 181 27.55 -23.80 8.28
C GLN A 181 26.12 -23.30 8.59
N ALA A 182 25.77 -22.08 8.14
CA ALA A 182 24.42 -21.56 8.30
C ALA A 182 23.56 -21.85 7.05
N PHE A 183 22.28 -22.08 7.28
CA PHE A 183 21.28 -22.29 6.24
C PHE A 183 20.04 -21.45 6.53
N CYS A 184 19.42 -20.85 5.51
CA CYS A 184 18.23 -20.03 5.69
C CYS A 184 17.09 -20.44 4.76
N LEU A 185 15.88 -20.32 5.26
CA LEU A 185 14.64 -20.39 4.49
C LEU A 185 13.90 -19.08 4.64
N SER A 186 13.49 -18.49 3.52
CA SER A 186 12.73 -17.23 3.51
C SER A 186 11.32 -17.49 3.00
N MET A 187 10.33 -16.96 3.72
CA MET A 187 8.92 -17.02 3.35
C MET A 187 8.29 -15.63 3.45
N PHE A 188 7.29 -15.36 2.63
CA PHE A 188 6.54 -14.11 2.72
C PHE A 188 5.76 -14.04 4.04
N ASP A 189 5.88 -12.91 4.75
CA ASP A 189 5.18 -12.68 6.02
C ASP A 189 4.18 -11.52 5.90
N HIS A 190 4.66 -10.29 5.66
CA HIS A 190 3.80 -9.11 5.59
C HIS A 190 4.34 -8.03 4.64
N TRP A 191 3.58 -6.95 4.53
CA TRP A 191 3.96 -5.74 3.80
C TRP A 191 4.31 -4.64 4.80
N ALA A 192 5.48 -4.03 4.63
CA ALA A 192 5.92 -2.90 5.45
C ALA A 192 5.99 -1.64 4.60
N ILE A 193 5.83 -0.46 5.23
CA ILE A 193 5.97 0.82 4.54
C ILE A 193 7.44 1.04 4.21
N VAL A 194 7.73 1.39 2.95
CA VAL A 194 9.08 1.76 2.52
C VAL A 194 9.44 3.10 3.19
N PRO A 195 10.61 3.21 3.82
CA PRO A 195 11.05 4.48 4.39
C PRO A 195 11.19 5.54 3.29
N GLY A 196 10.76 6.77 3.62
CA GLY A 196 10.81 7.90 2.71
C GLY A 196 9.48 8.28 2.07
N ASP A 197 9.51 9.36 1.31
CA ASP A 197 8.36 9.88 0.57
C ASP A 197 8.49 9.60 -0.93
N PRO A 198 7.54 8.89 -1.56
CA PRO A 198 7.60 8.67 -3.00
C PRO A 198 7.40 9.96 -3.81
N LEU A 199 6.65 10.93 -3.29
CA LEU A 199 6.26 12.15 -4.02
C LEU A 199 7.24 13.32 -3.85
N ASP A 200 8.27 13.17 -3.03
CA ASP A 200 9.26 14.22 -2.81
C ASP A 200 10.16 14.42 -4.04
N LYS A 201 10.03 15.59 -4.67
CA LYS A 201 10.80 16.00 -5.86
C LYS A 201 12.14 16.64 -5.51
N ALA A 202 12.36 17.04 -4.25
CA ALA A 202 13.61 17.66 -3.84
C ALA A 202 14.78 16.65 -3.83
N ILE A 203 14.45 15.36 -3.69
CA ILE A 203 15.43 14.27 -3.69
C ILE A 203 15.96 14.01 -5.10
N LEU A 204 17.23 14.35 -5.31
CA LEU A 204 17.98 13.97 -6.51
C LEU A 204 18.55 12.56 -6.34
N LEU A 205 18.12 11.63 -7.18
CA LEU A 205 18.66 10.27 -7.22
C LEU A 205 19.80 10.17 -8.24
N ARG A 206 20.90 9.58 -7.82
CA ARG A 206 22.04 9.28 -8.71
C ARG A 206 21.83 7.93 -9.40
N PRO A 207 22.06 7.83 -10.72
CA PRO A 207 22.00 6.54 -11.41
C PRO A 207 23.04 5.57 -10.86
N LEU A 208 22.68 4.29 -10.78
CA LEU A 208 23.57 3.18 -10.38
C LEU A 208 24.13 3.22 -8.94
N GLU A 209 23.74 4.20 -8.13
CA GLU A 209 24.02 4.23 -6.70
C GLU A 209 22.77 3.79 -5.91
N PRO A 210 22.91 2.96 -4.85
CA PRO A 210 21.80 2.64 -3.96
C PRO A 210 21.41 3.88 -3.15
N ALA A 211 20.11 4.23 -3.10
CA ALA A 211 19.68 5.36 -2.30
C ALA A 211 19.73 5.03 -0.81
N PRO A 212 19.98 6.04 0.06
CA PRO A 212 19.88 5.84 1.50
C PRO A 212 18.42 5.58 1.89
N ALA A 213 18.23 4.94 3.05
CA ALA A 213 16.90 4.56 3.57
C ALA A 213 15.79 5.63 3.45
N PRO A 214 15.98 6.92 3.81
CA PRO A 214 14.92 7.93 3.71
C PRO A 214 14.50 8.27 2.27
N HIS A 215 15.27 7.86 1.25
CA HIS A 215 15.01 8.19 -0.15
C HIS A 215 14.58 6.96 -0.97
N LEU A 216 14.52 5.77 -0.36
CA LEU A 216 14.21 4.51 -1.04
C LEU A 216 12.83 4.53 -1.71
N ALA A 217 11.81 5.09 -1.04
CA ALA A 217 10.47 5.19 -1.61
C ALA A 217 10.47 5.96 -2.95
N ARG A 218 11.25 7.05 -3.05
CA ARG A 218 11.39 7.84 -4.28
C ARG A 218 12.11 7.06 -5.36
N GLU A 219 13.15 6.32 -5.00
CA GLU A 219 13.90 5.47 -5.91
C GLU A 219 13.03 4.35 -6.50
N PHE A 220 12.30 3.63 -5.66
CA PHE A 220 11.41 2.56 -6.08
C PHE A 220 10.28 3.10 -6.96
N LEU A 221 9.73 4.26 -6.64
CA LEU A 221 8.73 4.91 -7.47
C LEU A 221 9.27 5.16 -8.88
N LEU A 222 10.36 5.93 -9.00
CA LEU A 222 10.87 6.37 -10.30
C LEU A 222 11.37 5.20 -11.16
N LYS A 223 12.10 4.25 -10.57
CA LYS A 223 12.60 3.07 -11.30
C LYS A 223 11.46 2.19 -11.79
N THR A 224 10.44 1.95 -10.97
CA THR A 224 9.28 1.13 -11.37
C THR A 224 8.46 1.83 -12.46
N ARG A 225 8.24 3.14 -12.35
CA ARG A 225 7.53 3.92 -13.38
C ARG A 225 8.26 3.91 -14.71
N ARG A 226 9.58 4.15 -14.71
CA ARG A 226 10.42 4.05 -15.92
C ARG A 226 10.35 2.66 -16.55
N ARG A 227 10.43 1.61 -15.74
CA ARG A 227 10.31 0.21 -16.20
C ARG A 227 8.94 -0.07 -16.85
N LYS A 228 7.87 0.51 -16.30
CA LYS A 228 6.50 0.36 -16.83
C LYS A 228 6.16 1.31 -17.99
N GLY A 229 7.07 2.23 -18.36
CA GLY A 229 6.81 3.23 -19.40
C GLY A 229 5.88 4.37 -18.95
N LEU A 230 5.72 4.57 -17.64
CA LEU A 230 4.91 5.64 -17.08
C LEU A 230 5.73 6.93 -16.95
N SER A 231 5.07 8.09 -17.14
CA SER A 231 5.66 9.40 -16.87
C SER A 231 6.25 9.50 -15.45
N GLU A 232 7.40 10.14 -15.28
CA GLU A 232 8.08 10.21 -13.97
C GLU A 232 7.27 11.00 -12.93
N ASP A 233 6.55 12.03 -13.38
CA ASP A 233 5.74 12.86 -12.52
C ASP A 233 4.35 12.27 -12.25
N VAL A 234 4.11 11.94 -10.97
CA VAL A 234 2.78 11.71 -10.43
C VAL A 234 2.21 13.07 -10.02
N SER A 235 1.39 13.65 -10.89
CA SER A 235 0.72 14.93 -10.61
C SER A 235 -0.71 14.67 -10.17
N ILE A 236 -1.10 15.33 -9.08
CA ILE A 236 -2.46 15.37 -8.56
C ILE A 236 -3.41 15.94 -9.63
N ALA A 237 -2.95 16.96 -10.37
CA ALA A 237 -3.71 17.63 -11.43
C ALA A 237 -4.15 16.71 -12.59
N LYS A 238 -3.57 15.51 -12.74
CA LYS A 238 -4.01 14.56 -13.77
C LYS A 238 -5.43 14.02 -13.53
N PHE A 239 -5.88 14.04 -12.28
CA PHE A 239 -7.15 13.42 -11.90
C PHE A 239 -8.24 14.43 -11.54
N PHE A 240 -7.86 15.68 -11.24
CA PHE A 240 -8.78 16.78 -11.01
C PHE A 240 -9.08 17.53 -12.30
N ASP A 241 -10.26 18.12 -12.35
CA ASP A 241 -10.59 19.11 -13.38
C ASP A 241 -10.09 20.49 -12.93
N ASP A 242 -9.71 21.36 -13.87
CA ASP A 242 -9.16 22.70 -13.56
C ASP A 242 -10.03 23.53 -12.59
N PRO A 243 -11.38 23.55 -12.71
CA PRO A 243 -12.23 24.26 -11.76
C PRO A 243 -12.19 23.66 -10.35
N MET A 244 -12.04 22.34 -10.24
CA MET A 244 -11.96 21.65 -8.95
C MET A 244 -10.66 21.95 -8.21
N LEU A 245 -9.55 22.09 -8.94
CA LEU A 245 -8.27 22.48 -8.34
C LEU A 245 -8.33 23.87 -7.70
N VAL A 246 -9.03 24.80 -8.34
CA VAL A 246 -9.25 26.15 -7.79
C VAL A 246 -10.08 26.08 -6.52
N ASN A 247 -11.18 25.32 -6.52
CA ASN A 247 -12.03 25.17 -5.34
C ASN A 247 -11.28 24.54 -4.15
N ILE A 248 -10.48 23.50 -4.39
CA ILE A 248 -9.67 22.86 -3.35
C ILE A 248 -8.60 23.82 -2.81
N ALA A 249 -7.99 24.64 -3.67
CA ALA A 249 -7.02 25.64 -3.23
C ALA A 249 -7.67 26.68 -2.30
N THR A 250 -8.90 27.13 -2.60
CA THR A 250 -9.67 28.02 -1.73
C THR A 250 -10.10 27.35 -0.42
N ASP A 251 -10.52 26.09 -0.45
CA ASP A 251 -10.93 25.36 0.76
C ASP A 251 -9.74 25.13 1.68
N LEU A 252 -8.58 24.71 1.15
CA LEU A 252 -7.36 24.52 1.94
C LEU A 252 -6.84 25.83 2.54
N GLN A 253 -7.08 26.98 1.90
CA GLN A 253 -6.77 28.30 2.46
C GLN A 253 -7.69 28.70 3.60
N GLN A 254 -8.90 28.14 3.71
CA GLN A 254 -9.79 28.39 4.86
C GLN A 254 -9.43 27.57 6.11
N PHE A 255 -8.67 26.48 5.96
CA PHE A 255 -8.24 25.62 7.06
C PHE A 255 -6.82 25.91 7.59
N LEU A 256 -6.12 26.89 6.99
CA LEU A 256 -4.83 27.44 7.45
C LEU A 256 -5.04 28.82 8.08
#